data_AF-A0A6N6LPM2-F1
#
_entry.id   AF-A0A6N6LPM2-F1
#
_cell.length_a   1.000
_cell.length_b   1.000
_cell.length_c   1.000
_cell.angle_alpha   90.00
_cell.angle_beta   90.00
_cell.angle_gamma   90.00
#
_symmetry.space_group_name_H-M   'P 1'
#
loop_
_entity.id
_entity.type
_entity.pdbx_description
1 polymer ?
#
loop_
_entity_poly.entity_id
_entity_poly.type
_entity_poly.pdbx_seq_one_letter_code
_entity_poly.pdbx_strand_id
1 'polypeptide(L)'
;MINSVNSYLNNQYVAFKNLNENTNSNSENTKNLNLVTHKSQAVSESLGYGVDKDGYFTSYFNEVAEIASDYKIYAKGTENLADYITNSDFTFFTSLDIAKTIANAYKILSQVVGYNILNSKDSFSIYYIANFPQGYEFNRQSMQVGKIYNTSTDYLNEELHFNFKNNTNTLINNLFFC
;
A
#
# COMPACT_ATOMS: atom_id res chain seq x y z
N MET A 1 12.67 38.63 -19.45
CA MET A 1 13.14 38.27 -18.10
C MET A 1 12.89 36.79 -17.91
N ILE A 2 13.95 36.00 -18.00
CA ILE A 2 13.97 34.56 -17.82
C ILE A 2 14.70 34.32 -16.51
N ASN A 3 14.09 33.58 -15.58
CA ASN A 3 14.78 32.92 -14.47
C ASN A 3 13.83 31.87 -13.87
N SER A 4 14.08 30.59 -14.15
CA SER A 4 14.08 29.58 -13.10
C SER A 4 15.04 28.45 -13.50
N VAL A 5 15.76 27.98 -12.50
CA VAL A 5 17.01 27.24 -12.59
C VAL A 5 16.71 25.76 -12.84
N ASN A 6 17.15 25.25 -13.99
CA ASN A 6 17.34 23.81 -14.20
C ASN A 6 18.55 23.34 -13.38
N SER A 7 18.31 22.71 -12.24
CA SER A 7 19.32 21.89 -11.56
C SER A 7 19.12 20.43 -11.93
N TYR A 8 20.04 19.97 -12.77
CA TYR A 8 20.29 18.59 -13.17
C TYR A 8 20.30 17.61 -11.99
N LEU A 9 19.49 16.55 -12.07
CA LEU A 9 19.79 15.27 -11.43
C LEU A 9 19.81 14.20 -12.53
N ASN A 10 20.99 14.03 -13.11
CA ASN A 10 21.37 12.80 -13.79
C ASN A 10 21.35 11.68 -12.75
N ASN A 11 20.37 10.79 -12.79
CA ASN A 11 20.54 9.45 -12.24
C ASN A 11 20.63 8.47 -13.40
N GLN A 12 21.78 7.82 -13.46
CA GLN A 12 22.13 6.82 -14.46
C GLN A 12 21.08 5.70 -14.44
N TYR A 13 20.48 5.46 -15.60
CA TYR A 13 19.69 4.26 -15.87
C TYR A 13 20.60 3.03 -15.71
N VAL A 14 20.45 2.29 -14.62
CA VAL A 14 20.94 0.91 -14.55
C VAL A 14 19.79 0.03 -15.05
N ALA A 15 19.84 -0.33 -16.33
CA ALA A 15 18.96 -1.34 -16.88
C ALA A 15 19.27 -2.69 -16.19
N PHE A 16 18.37 -3.17 -15.34
CA PHE A 16 18.45 -4.53 -14.83
C PHE A 16 18.11 -5.49 -15.97
N LYS A 17 19.16 -6.08 -16.53
CA LYS A 17 19.10 -7.15 -17.52
C LYS A 17 18.46 -8.37 -16.86
N ASN A 18 17.36 -8.87 -17.41
CA ASN A 18 16.75 -10.15 -17.04
C ASN A 18 17.81 -11.26 -17.08
N LEU A 19 18.19 -11.76 -15.91
CA LEU A 19 18.98 -12.98 -15.76
C LEU A 19 18.01 -14.10 -15.39
N ASN A 20 17.65 -14.87 -16.42
CA ASN A 20 16.97 -16.14 -16.31
C ASN A 20 18.00 -17.16 -15.81
N GLU A 21 18.15 -17.30 -14.48
CA GLU A 21 18.91 -18.39 -13.87
C GLU A 21 17.94 -19.36 -13.21
N ASN A 22 17.77 -20.50 -13.89
CA ASN A 22 17.12 -21.68 -13.38
C ASN A 22 18.00 -22.28 -12.28
N THR A 23 17.64 -22.07 -11.02
CA THR A 23 18.17 -22.84 -9.90
C THR A 23 17.01 -23.51 -9.16
N ASN A 24 16.82 -24.79 -9.45
CA ASN A 24 16.14 -25.72 -8.56
C ASN A 24 16.85 -25.72 -7.20
N SER A 25 16.26 -25.08 -6.22
CA SER A 25 16.58 -25.30 -4.81
C SER A 25 15.26 -25.37 -4.04
N ASN A 26 14.80 -26.60 -3.81
CA ASN A 26 13.84 -26.91 -2.77
C ASN A 26 14.44 -26.44 -1.44
N SER A 27 14.05 -25.24 -1.00
CA SER A 27 14.18 -24.81 0.38
C SER A 27 12.76 -24.63 0.89
N GLU A 28 12.27 -25.64 1.59
CA GLU A 28 11.14 -25.48 2.51
C GLU A 28 11.55 -24.46 3.56
N ASN A 29 11.38 -23.17 3.24
CA ASN A 29 11.44 -22.10 4.22
C ASN A 29 10.16 -22.20 5.04
N THR A 30 10.15 -23.08 6.05
CA THR A 30 9.29 -22.90 7.22
C THR A 30 9.66 -21.57 7.86
N LYS A 31 9.06 -20.49 7.35
CA LYS A 31 8.99 -19.19 8.03
C LYS A 31 8.24 -19.45 9.34
N ASN A 32 9.01 -19.67 10.41
CA ASN A 32 8.48 -19.81 11.74
C ASN A 32 8.09 -18.40 12.23
N LEU A 33 7.01 -17.89 11.67
CA LEU A 33 6.43 -16.62 12.05
C LEU A 33 5.60 -16.89 13.30
N ASN A 34 6.17 -16.64 14.47
CA ASN A 34 5.43 -16.58 15.74
C ASN A 34 4.51 -15.36 15.68
N LEU A 35 3.44 -15.49 14.89
CA LEU A 35 2.38 -14.52 14.83
C LEU A 35 1.36 -14.90 15.90
N VAL A 36 1.00 -13.90 16.71
CA VAL A 36 0.00 -14.03 17.77
C VAL A 36 -1.30 -14.50 17.11
N THR A 37 -1.63 -15.76 17.39
CA THR A 37 -2.71 -16.51 16.75
C THR A 37 -3.93 -16.39 17.65
N HIS A 38 -4.98 -15.77 17.11
CA HIS A 38 -6.32 -15.63 17.70
C HIS A 38 -6.51 -14.57 18.80
N LYS A 39 -7.74 -14.03 18.83
CA LYS A 39 -8.26 -12.99 19.74
C LYS A 39 -7.91 -13.22 21.22
N SER A 40 -7.69 -14.48 21.63
CA SER A 40 -7.32 -14.89 23.00
C SER A 40 -5.94 -14.42 23.48
N GLN A 41 -5.08 -13.93 22.58
CA GLN A 41 -3.73 -13.46 22.93
C GLN A 41 -3.58 -11.93 22.82
N ALA A 42 -4.68 -11.21 22.53
CA ALA A 42 -4.68 -9.75 22.56
C ALA A 42 -4.50 -9.24 23.99
N VAL A 43 -3.66 -8.22 24.17
CA VAL A 43 -3.45 -7.55 25.46
C VAL A 43 -4.24 -6.24 25.58
N SER A 44 -4.71 -5.72 24.47
CA SER A 44 -5.59 -4.53 24.39
C SER A 44 -6.47 -4.58 23.14
N GLU A 45 -7.31 -3.56 22.96
CA GLU A 45 -8.20 -3.40 21.81
C GLU A 45 -8.01 -2.00 21.20
N SER A 46 -8.11 -1.91 19.87
CA SER A 46 -8.15 -0.64 19.14
C SER A 46 -9.10 -0.80 17.95
N LEU A 47 -9.96 0.20 17.72
CA LEU A 47 -10.97 0.19 16.64
C LEU A 47 -11.85 -1.09 16.58
N GLY A 48 -12.08 -1.76 17.71
CA GLY A 48 -12.85 -3.00 17.77
C GLY A 48 -12.04 -4.29 17.54
N TYR A 49 -10.72 -4.21 17.39
CA TYR A 49 -9.84 -5.35 17.09
C TYR A 49 -8.75 -5.52 18.14
N GLY A 50 -8.41 -6.78 18.44
CA GLY A 50 -7.38 -7.11 19.41
C GLY A 50 -5.98 -6.71 18.96
N VAL A 51 -5.19 -6.17 19.88
CA VAL A 51 -3.82 -5.71 19.70
C VAL A 51 -2.87 -6.56 20.55
N ASP A 52 -1.74 -6.97 19.97
CA ASP A 52 -0.72 -7.75 20.66
C ASP A 52 0.18 -6.88 21.55
N LYS A 53 1.07 -7.54 22.31
CA LYS A 53 2.01 -6.87 23.24
C LYS A 53 2.99 -5.91 22.56
N ASP A 54 3.19 -6.06 21.25
CA ASP A 54 4.14 -5.28 20.46
C ASP A 54 3.43 -4.11 19.73
N GLY A 55 2.11 -3.96 19.92
CA GLY A 55 1.30 -2.85 19.41
C GLY A 55 0.72 -3.09 18.01
N TYR A 56 0.76 -4.32 17.50
CA TYR A 56 0.18 -4.67 16.20
C TYR A 56 -1.20 -5.32 16.36
N PHE A 57 -2.06 -5.18 15.36
CA PHE A 57 -3.28 -5.98 15.33
C PHE A 57 -2.95 -7.47 15.26
N THR A 58 -3.76 -8.28 15.94
CA THR A 58 -3.67 -9.74 15.87
C THR A 58 -4.03 -10.25 14.47
N SER A 59 -3.64 -11.48 14.16
CA SER A 59 -3.98 -12.18 12.91
C SER A 59 -5.48 -12.20 12.58
N TYR A 60 -6.35 -12.11 13.58
CA TYR A 60 -7.80 -12.01 13.39
C TYR A 60 -8.20 -10.76 12.57
N PHE A 61 -7.49 -9.64 12.73
CA PHE A 61 -7.73 -8.46 11.89
C PHE A 61 -7.46 -8.77 10.41
N ASN A 62 -6.35 -9.45 10.13
CA ASN A 62 -5.97 -9.80 8.75
C ASN A 62 -6.98 -10.77 8.12
N GLU A 63 -7.52 -11.70 8.92
CA GLU A 63 -8.60 -12.60 8.49
C GLU A 63 -9.86 -11.82 8.11
N VAL A 64 -10.32 -10.89 8.95
CA VAL A 64 -11.49 -10.04 8.67
C VAL A 64 -11.25 -9.11 7.48
N ALA A 65 -10.02 -8.60 7.31
CA ALA A 65 -9.63 -7.77 6.17
C ALA A 65 -9.32 -8.57 4.91
N GLU A 66 -9.36 -9.90 4.95
CA GLU A 66 -9.04 -10.81 3.84
C GLU A 66 -7.65 -10.53 3.22
N ILE A 67 -6.67 -10.21 4.05
CA ILE A 67 -5.27 -10.00 3.63
C ILE A 67 -4.36 -11.14 4.13
N ALA A 68 -3.13 -11.17 3.63
CA ALA A 68 -2.16 -12.18 4.04
C ALA A 68 -1.90 -12.14 5.55
N SER A 69 -1.97 -13.30 6.20
CA SER A 69 -1.99 -13.41 7.65
C SER A 69 -0.73 -12.89 8.32
N ASP A 70 0.42 -12.96 7.64
CA ASP A 70 1.75 -12.60 8.13
C ASP A 70 2.05 -11.10 8.18
N TYR A 71 1.16 -10.26 7.63
CA TYR A 71 1.33 -8.81 7.68
C TYR A 71 1.12 -8.26 9.08
N LYS A 72 2.06 -7.43 9.54
CA LYS A 72 1.96 -6.70 10.81
C LYS A 72 1.39 -5.31 10.57
N ILE A 73 0.21 -5.02 11.10
CA ILE A 73 -0.45 -3.71 10.99
C ILE A 73 -0.38 -3.01 12.33
N TYR A 74 0.29 -1.86 12.37
CA TYR A 74 0.50 -1.11 13.61
C TYR A 74 -0.78 -0.40 14.04
N ALA A 75 -1.38 -0.86 15.14
CA ALA A 75 -2.73 -0.47 15.54
C ALA A 75 -2.86 1.03 15.81
N LYS A 76 -1.87 1.64 16.47
CA LYS A 76 -1.91 3.07 16.78
C LYS A 76 -1.82 3.95 15.52
N GLY A 77 -1.07 3.50 14.51
CA GLY A 77 -1.02 4.21 13.22
C GLY A 77 -2.38 4.18 12.52
N THR A 78 -3.07 3.04 12.57
CA THR A 78 -4.41 2.89 12.01
C THR A 78 -5.47 3.69 12.78
N GLU A 79 -5.39 3.74 14.11
CA GLU A 79 -6.24 4.60 14.95
C GLU A 79 -6.08 6.08 14.58
N ASN A 80 -4.83 6.56 14.50
CA ASN A 80 -4.55 7.95 14.10
C ASN A 80 -5.08 8.27 12.69
N LEU A 81 -5.02 7.31 11.77
CA LEU A 81 -5.60 7.46 10.42
C LEU A 81 -7.13 7.56 10.47
N ALA A 82 -7.78 6.68 11.24
CA ALA A 82 -9.24 6.71 11.41
C ALA A 82 -9.68 8.05 12.01
N ASP A 83 -9.01 8.50 13.08
CA ASP A 83 -9.28 9.78 13.74
C ASP A 83 -9.10 10.96 12.78
N TYR A 84 -8.03 10.97 11.98
CA TYR A 84 -7.79 12.03 10.99
C TYR A 84 -8.92 12.09 9.95
N ILE A 85 -9.42 10.95 9.49
CA ILE A 85 -10.50 10.88 8.49
C ILE A 85 -11.84 11.32 9.08
N THR A 86 -12.14 10.95 10.34
CA THR A 86 -13.47 11.17 10.94
C THR A 86 -13.58 12.44 11.78
N ASN A 87 -12.45 13.05 12.20
CA ASN A 87 -12.44 14.20 13.11
C ASN A 87 -11.63 15.41 12.59
N SER A 88 -11.16 15.40 11.34
CA SER A 88 -10.55 16.59 10.74
C SER A 88 -11.60 17.64 10.33
N ASP A 89 -11.17 18.91 10.20
CA ASP A 89 -12.02 20.00 9.69
C ASP A 89 -12.63 19.71 8.29
N PHE A 90 -12.07 18.71 7.60
CA PHE A 90 -12.53 18.19 6.31
C PHE A 90 -13.20 16.81 6.46
N THR A 91 -14.04 16.61 7.48
CA THR A 91 -14.75 15.34 7.70
C THR A 91 -15.47 14.86 6.43
N PHE A 92 -14.90 13.84 5.78
CA PHE A 92 -15.49 13.22 4.57
C PHE A 92 -16.48 12.11 4.92
N PHE A 93 -16.37 11.54 6.12
CA PHE A 93 -17.16 10.41 6.59
C PHE A 93 -17.45 10.53 8.10
N THR A 94 -18.60 10.02 8.54
CA THR A 94 -18.99 9.97 9.96
C THR A 94 -18.47 8.74 10.69
N SER A 95 -18.06 7.71 9.95
CA SER A 95 -17.48 6.47 10.47
C SER A 95 -16.68 5.77 9.37
N LEU A 96 -15.78 4.88 9.76
CA LEU A 96 -14.91 4.13 8.86
C LEU A 96 -14.93 2.64 9.22
N ASP A 97 -15.22 1.80 8.23
CA ASP A 97 -14.92 0.37 8.31
C ASP A 97 -13.42 0.19 8.03
N ILE A 98 -12.64 0.07 9.10
CA ILE A 98 -11.19 0.07 8.99
C ILE A 98 -10.65 -1.23 8.37
N ALA A 99 -11.29 -2.37 8.62
CA ALA A 99 -10.91 -3.63 7.99
C ALA A 99 -11.12 -3.55 6.47
N LYS A 100 -12.29 -3.06 6.04
CA LYS A 100 -12.57 -2.85 4.62
C LYS A 100 -11.64 -1.80 3.98
N THR A 101 -11.29 -0.74 4.71
CA THR A 101 -10.34 0.28 4.25
C THR A 101 -8.97 -0.32 3.98
N ILE A 102 -8.43 -1.09 4.92
CA ILE A 102 -7.15 -1.78 4.75
C ILE A 102 -7.23 -2.85 3.65
N ALA A 103 -8.33 -3.61 3.56
CA ALA A 103 -8.55 -4.60 2.51
C ALA A 103 -8.47 -3.97 1.11
N ASN A 104 -9.15 -2.83 0.91
CA ASN A 104 -9.11 -2.08 -0.34
C ASN A 104 -7.71 -1.55 -0.65
N ALA A 105 -7.02 -0.99 0.35
CA ALA A 105 -5.65 -0.51 0.19
C ALA A 105 -4.69 -1.64 -0.21
N TYR A 106 -4.77 -2.80 0.46
CA TYR A 106 -3.99 -3.99 0.13
C TYR A 106 -4.29 -4.51 -1.27
N LYS A 107 -5.56 -4.55 -1.66
CA LYS A 107 -5.98 -4.98 -3.00
C LYS A 107 -5.40 -4.08 -4.09
N ILE A 108 -5.36 -2.77 -3.89
CA ILE A 108 -4.71 -1.85 -4.82
C ILE A 108 -3.19 -2.05 -4.81
N LEU A 109 -2.57 -2.01 -3.63
CA LEU A 109 -1.11 -2.11 -3.48
C LEU A 109 -0.56 -3.39 -4.12
N SER A 110 -1.23 -4.52 -3.93
CA SER A 110 -0.84 -5.82 -4.50
C SER A 110 -0.96 -5.90 -6.02
N GLN A 111 -1.90 -5.16 -6.63
CA GLN A 111 -2.01 -5.05 -8.09
C GLN A 111 -0.99 -4.08 -8.68
N VAL A 112 -0.74 -2.95 -8.00
CA VAL A 112 0.19 -1.90 -8.48
C VAL A 112 1.64 -2.34 -8.34
N VAL A 113 2.03 -2.78 -7.14
CA VAL A 113 3.42 -3.17 -6.84
C VAL A 113 3.69 -4.63 -7.23
N GLY A 114 2.65 -5.48 -7.18
CA GLY A 114 2.77 -6.90 -7.47
C GLY A 114 3.01 -7.74 -6.21
N TYR A 115 2.22 -8.81 -6.09
CA TYR A 115 2.29 -9.75 -4.96
C TYR A 115 3.69 -10.32 -4.73
N ASN A 116 4.42 -10.69 -5.80
CA ASN A 116 5.76 -11.27 -5.69
C ASN A 116 6.77 -10.28 -5.10
N ILE A 117 6.66 -9.00 -5.46
CA ILE A 117 7.55 -7.96 -4.93
C ILE A 117 7.25 -7.78 -3.44
N LEU A 118 5.99 -7.59 -3.07
CA LEU A 118 5.58 -7.39 -1.68
C LEU A 118 5.97 -8.56 -0.76
N ASN A 119 5.94 -9.81 -1.25
CA ASN A 119 6.31 -10.99 -0.48
C ASN A 119 7.81 -11.35 -0.56
N SER A 120 8.60 -10.61 -1.33
CA SER A 120 10.04 -10.90 -1.49
C SER A 120 10.88 -10.51 -0.28
N LYS A 121 10.33 -9.71 0.65
CA LYS A 121 11.03 -9.15 1.81
C LYS A 121 10.08 -8.95 2.98
N ASP A 122 10.62 -8.94 4.19
CA ASP A 122 9.83 -8.68 5.41
C ASP A 122 9.58 -7.17 5.64
N SER A 123 10.42 -6.30 5.07
CA SER A 123 10.23 -4.84 5.10
C SER A 123 10.93 -4.15 3.92
N PHE A 124 10.47 -2.94 3.60
CA PHE A 124 11.03 -2.09 2.55
C PHE A 124 11.60 -0.80 3.14
N SER A 125 12.81 -0.43 2.74
CA SER A 125 13.34 0.90 3.04
C SER A 125 12.72 1.95 2.11
N ILE A 126 12.87 3.22 2.47
CA ILE A 126 12.41 4.34 1.63
C ILE A 126 13.00 4.28 0.21
N TYR A 127 14.21 3.75 0.04
CA TYR A 127 14.86 3.61 -1.26
C TYR A 127 14.15 2.57 -2.13
N TYR A 128 13.68 1.47 -1.54
CA TYR A 128 12.88 0.49 -2.29
C TYR A 128 11.50 1.05 -2.63
N ILE A 129 10.85 1.72 -1.68
CA ILE A 129 9.52 2.34 -1.87
C ILE A 129 9.58 3.41 -2.97
N ALA A 130 10.66 4.20 -3.03
CA ALA A 130 10.86 5.20 -4.07
C ALA A 130 10.96 4.61 -5.50
N ASN A 131 11.24 3.31 -5.63
CA ASN A 131 11.27 2.60 -6.90
C ASN A 131 9.95 1.89 -7.23
N PHE A 132 8.93 1.96 -6.36
CA PHE A 132 7.60 1.45 -6.70
C PHE A 132 6.96 2.34 -7.79
N PRO A 133 5.91 1.85 -8.48
CA PRO A 133 5.14 2.71 -9.36
C PRO A 133 4.62 3.93 -8.61
N GLN A 134 4.55 5.06 -9.30
CA GLN A 134 4.26 6.36 -8.69
C GLN A 134 2.77 6.70 -8.73
N GLY A 135 1.99 6.05 -9.61
CA GLY A 135 0.54 6.21 -9.63
C GLY A 135 -0.17 5.10 -10.40
N TYR A 136 -1.50 5.16 -10.39
CA TYR A 136 -2.36 4.16 -11.00
C TYR A 136 -3.74 4.73 -11.33
N GLU A 137 -4.39 4.14 -12.34
CA GLU A 137 -5.83 4.26 -12.57
C GLU A 137 -6.54 3.03 -12.01
N PHE A 138 -7.68 3.22 -11.35
CA PHE A 138 -8.46 2.12 -10.79
C PHE A 138 -9.96 2.40 -10.86
N ASN A 139 -10.74 1.32 -10.83
CA ASN A 139 -12.18 1.41 -10.65
C ASN A 139 -12.52 1.53 -9.15
N ARG A 140 -13.12 2.65 -8.74
CA ARG A 140 -13.46 2.96 -7.34
C ARG A 140 -14.53 2.08 -6.69
N GLN A 141 -15.19 1.21 -7.45
CA GLN A 141 -16.17 0.26 -6.91
C GLN A 141 -15.56 -1.14 -6.79
N SER A 142 -14.85 -1.61 -7.83
CA SER A 142 -14.26 -2.96 -7.83
C SER A 142 -12.85 -3.02 -7.25
N MET A 143 -12.17 -1.88 -7.10
CA MET A 143 -10.74 -1.75 -6.80
C MET A 143 -9.84 -2.44 -7.85
N GLN A 144 -10.33 -2.62 -9.08
CA GLN A 144 -9.52 -3.16 -10.16
C GLN A 144 -8.60 -2.08 -10.72
N VAL A 145 -7.30 -2.35 -10.77
CA VAL A 145 -6.30 -1.46 -11.38
C VAL A 145 -6.31 -1.66 -12.89
N GLY A 146 -6.42 -0.56 -13.64
CA GLY A 146 -6.46 -0.56 -15.10
C GLY A 146 -5.15 -0.10 -15.73
N LYS A 147 -4.51 0.92 -15.16
CA LYS A 147 -3.21 1.44 -15.62
C LYS A 147 -2.29 1.68 -14.43
N ILE A 148 -0.99 1.53 -14.66
CA ILE A 148 0.07 1.76 -13.68
C ILE A 148 1.09 2.72 -14.30
N TYR A 149 1.48 3.74 -13.54
CA TYR A 149 2.44 4.76 -13.94
C TYR A 149 3.72 4.59 -13.12
N ASN A 150 4.82 4.22 -13.79
CA ASN A 150 6.05 3.87 -13.10
C ASN A 150 6.83 5.10 -12.61
N THR A 151 6.66 6.26 -13.24
CA THR A 151 7.38 7.49 -12.90
C THR A 151 6.41 8.59 -12.50
N SER A 152 6.88 9.55 -11.70
CA SER A 152 6.08 10.70 -11.30
C SER A 152 5.70 11.55 -12.51
N THR A 153 6.55 11.63 -13.53
CA THR A 153 6.25 12.35 -14.78
C THR A 153 5.10 11.72 -15.53
N ASP A 154 5.07 10.39 -15.68
CA ASP A 154 3.96 9.71 -16.38
C ASP A 154 2.64 9.91 -15.62
N TYR A 155 2.67 9.75 -14.29
CA TYR A 155 1.51 9.98 -13.44
C TYR A 155 0.98 11.42 -13.58
N LEU A 156 1.84 12.42 -13.37
CA LEU A 156 1.43 13.83 -13.39
C LEU A 156 0.92 14.25 -14.77
N ASN A 157 1.54 13.78 -15.84
CA ASN A 157 1.06 14.06 -17.20
C ASN A 157 -0.36 13.53 -17.39
N GLU A 158 -0.66 12.33 -16.90
CA GLU A 158 -1.98 11.73 -17.08
C GLU A 158 -3.02 12.35 -16.13
N GLU A 159 -2.64 12.64 -14.89
CA GLU A 159 -3.48 13.34 -13.91
C GLU A 159 -3.91 14.72 -14.41
N LEU A 160 -3.00 15.49 -15.01
CA LEU A 160 -3.29 16.81 -15.58
C LEU A 160 -4.37 16.78 -16.67
N HIS A 161 -4.47 15.68 -17.41
CA HIS A 161 -5.45 15.51 -18.48
C HIS A 161 -6.66 14.67 -18.03
N PHE A 162 -6.69 14.22 -16.78
CA PHE A 162 -7.75 13.38 -16.26
C PHE A 162 -9.03 14.18 -16.01
N ASN A 163 -10.15 13.72 -16.57
CA ASN A 163 -11.45 14.33 -16.30
C ASN A 163 -12.02 13.82 -14.96
N PHE A 164 -11.74 14.48 -13.85
CA PHE A 164 -12.28 14.12 -12.53
C PHE A 164 -13.80 14.25 -12.39
N LYS A 165 -14.48 14.90 -13.35
CA LYS A 165 -15.95 15.03 -13.39
C LYS A 165 -16.59 14.02 -14.34
N ASN A 166 -15.84 12.99 -14.76
CA ASN A 166 -16.38 11.94 -15.61
C ASN A 166 -17.47 11.14 -14.87
N ASN A 167 -18.39 10.51 -15.61
CA ASN A 167 -19.46 9.68 -15.06
C ASN A 167 -19.04 8.19 -14.96
N THR A 168 -17.75 7.90 -15.00
CA THR A 168 -17.21 6.54 -14.87
C THR A 168 -16.79 6.29 -13.42
N ASN A 169 -16.65 5.02 -13.06
CA ASN A 169 -16.07 4.64 -11.78
C ASN A 169 -14.53 4.70 -11.79
N THR A 170 -13.91 5.23 -12.83
CA THR A 170 -12.45 5.30 -12.92
C THR A 170 -11.92 6.54 -12.20
N LEU A 171 -10.89 6.36 -11.40
CA LEU A 171 -10.10 7.41 -10.77
C LEU A 171 -8.62 7.17 -11.04
N ILE A 172 -7.83 8.25 -10.99
CA ILE A 172 -6.38 8.23 -11.01
C ILE A 172 -5.88 8.73 -9.66
N ASN A 173 -4.89 8.04 -9.07
CA ASN A 173 -4.28 8.40 -7.80
C ASN A 173 -2.77 8.11 -7.81
N ASN A 174 -2.01 8.86 -7.03
CA ASN A 174 -0.63 8.55 -6.70
C ASN A 174 -0.56 7.34 -5.74
N LEU A 175 0.54 6.58 -5.78
CA LEU A 175 0.72 5.42 -4.89
C LEU A 175 1.10 5.84 -3.47
N PHE A 176 2.00 6.82 -3.35
CA PHE A 176 2.42 7.41 -2.09
C PHE A 176 2.36 8.93 -2.19
N PHE A 177 2.01 9.59 -1.09
CA PHE A 177 2.07 11.05 -0.99
C PHE A 177 3.53 11.49 -0.93
N CYS A 178 3.93 12.35 -1.87
CA CYS A 178 5.25 12.97 -1.95
C CYS A 178 5.23 14.35 -1.30
#